data_AF-A0A6B3BEX1-F1
#
_entry.id   AF-A0A6B3BEX1-F1
#
_cell.length_a   1.000
_cell.length_b   1.000
_cell.length_c   1.000
_cell.angle_alpha   90.00
_cell.angle_beta   90.00
_cell.angle_gamma   90.00
#
_symmetry.space_group_name_H-M   'P 1'
#
loop_
_entity.id
_entity.type
_entity.pdbx_description
1 polymer ?
#
loop_
_entity_poly.entity_id
_entity_poly.type
_entity_poly.pdbx_seq_one_letter_code
_entity_poly.pdbx_strand_id
1 'polypeptide(L)'
;MAGNGGVIAVCGHEAAYGRALEGLLGPDVSVVPSGRALFRDVAAHRRRGEPAVVVPMTLGREPGLVADTARTLRAVPAGPGAVLLAEPFGTAQHLVAWLR
;
A
#
# COMPACT_ATOMS: atom_id res chain seq x y z
N MET A 1 -23.49 0.32 -5.93
CA MET A 1 -22.67 1.55 -5.92
C MET A 1 -21.22 1.13 -5.78
N ALA A 2 -20.47 1.08 -6.87
CA ALA A 2 -19.02 0.82 -6.80
C ALA A 2 -18.38 2.07 -6.18
N GLY A 3 -17.89 1.94 -4.95
CA GLY A 3 -17.31 3.07 -4.22
C GLY A 3 -16.05 3.58 -4.93
N ASN A 4 -15.98 4.88 -5.13
CA ASN A 4 -14.84 5.63 -5.67
C ASN A 4 -13.67 5.67 -4.66
N GLY A 5 -13.16 4.49 -4.28
CA GLY A 5 -12.07 4.33 -3.31
C GLY A 5 -10.74 4.02 -4.01
N GLY A 6 -9.66 4.63 -3.53
CA GLY A 6 -8.32 4.43 -4.08
C GLY A 6 -7.60 3.23 -3.49
N VAL A 7 -6.68 2.64 -4.24
CA VAL A 7 -5.72 1.65 -3.73
C VAL A 7 -4.33 2.28 -3.69
N ILE A 8 -3.63 2.10 -2.57
CA ILE A 8 -2.25 2.57 -2.39
C ILE A 8 -1.35 1.35 -2.21
N ALA A 9 -0.60 1.01 -3.25
CA ALA A 9 0.39 -0.05 -3.25
C ALA A 9 1.70 0.46 -2.62
N VAL A 10 2.03 -0.03 -1.41
CA VAL A 10 3.21 0.39 -0.66
C VAL A 10 4.37 -0.52 -0.96
N CYS A 11 5.42 0.01 -1.57
CA CYS A 11 6.53 -0.77 -2.09
C CYS A 11 7.79 -0.61 -1.24
N GLY A 12 8.38 -1.76 -0.87
CA GLY A 12 9.69 -1.85 -0.25
C GLY A 12 10.78 -2.24 -1.25
N HIS A 13 11.87 -2.81 -0.73
CA HIS A 13 12.98 -3.32 -1.53
C HIS A 13 12.55 -4.40 -2.52
N GLU A 14 11.63 -5.29 -2.15
CA GLU A 14 11.16 -6.37 -3.03
C GLU A 14 10.58 -5.88 -4.37
N ALA A 15 9.99 -4.69 -4.37
CA ALA A 15 9.41 -4.07 -5.57
C ALA A 15 10.26 -2.90 -6.10
N ALA A 16 11.56 -2.84 -5.75
CA ALA A 16 12.46 -1.74 -6.08
C ALA A 16 11.85 -0.35 -5.77
N TYR A 17 11.21 -0.24 -4.60
CA TYR A 17 10.52 0.96 -4.13
C TYR A 17 9.43 1.47 -5.11
N GLY A 18 8.82 0.56 -5.86
CA GLY A 18 7.72 0.83 -6.80
C GLY A 18 8.12 0.72 -8.27
N ARG A 19 9.42 0.79 -8.58
CA ARG A 19 9.92 0.70 -9.97
C ARG A 19 9.55 -0.62 -10.64
N ALA A 20 9.45 -1.71 -9.89
CA ALA A 20 9.07 -3.01 -10.43
C ALA A 20 7.59 -3.09 -10.87
N LEU A 21 6.75 -2.14 -10.46
CA LEU A 21 5.31 -2.13 -10.76
C LEU A 21 4.92 -1.12 -11.86
N GLU A 22 5.89 -0.43 -12.45
CA GLU A 22 5.64 0.56 -13.51
C GLU A 22 4.92 -0.07 -14.71
N GLY A 23 3.76 0.47 -15.05
CA GLY A 23 2.93 -0.01 -16.17
C GLY A 23 2.18 -1.32 -15.92
N LEU A 24 2.28 -1.91 -14.72
CA LEU A 24 1.61 -3.17 -14.39
C LEU A 24 0.26 -2.98 -13.70
N LEU A 25 0.06 -1.85 -13.02
CA LEU A 25 -1.16 -1.56 -12.26
C LEU A 25 -2.07 -0.59 -13.01
N GLY A 26 -3.38 -0.67 -12.69
CA GLY A 26 -4.39 0.22 -13.25
C GLY A 26 -4.25 1.68 -12.77
N PRO A 27 -4.91 2.63 -13.45
CA PRO A 27 -4.79 4.06 -13.18
C PRO A 27 -5.30 4.47 -11.78
N ASP A 28 -6.15 3.66 -11.16
CA ASP A 28 -6.73 3.92 -9.84
C ASP A 28 -5.82 3.48 -8.68
N VAL A 29 -4.62 2.96 -8.98
CA VAL A 29 -3.65 2.50 -7.99
C VAL A 29 -2.48 3.46 -7.91
N SER A 30 -2.32 4.08 -6.74
CA SER A 30 -1.10 4.83 -6.42
C SER A 30 0.00 3.86 -5.99
N VAL A 31 1.22 4.04 -6.52
CA VAL A 31 2.40 3.25 -6.13
C VAL A 31 3.37 4.17 -5.41
N VAL A 32 3.62 3.88 -4.14
CA VAL A 32 4.47 4.74 -3.29
C VAL A 32 5.42 3.90 -2.44
N PRO A 33 6.63 4.40 -2.11
CA PRO A 33 7.41 3.83 -1.03
C PRO A 33 6.77 4.14 0.33
N SER A 34 7.18 3.39 1.37
CA SER A 34 6.78 3.65 2.76
C SER A 34 7.28 5.00 3.28
N GLY A 35 6.79 5.42 4.45
CA GLY A 35 7.21 6.66 5.10
C GLY A 35 6.55 7.92 4.49
N ARG A 36 7.35 8.91 4.09
CA ARG A 36 6.84 10.25 3.74
C ARG A 36 5.94 10.27 2.50
N ALA A 37 6.22 9.44 1.50
CA ALA A 37 5.40 9.37 0.29
C ALA A 37 4.00 8.81 0.63
N LEU A 38 3.97 7.66 1.31
CA LEU A 38 2.74 7.09 1.86
C LEU A 38 1.96 8.07 2.75
N PHE A 39 2.62 8.77 3.68
CA PHE A 39 1.97 9.76 4.54
C PHE A 39 1.23 10.84 3.72
N ARG A 40 1.91 11.40 2.71
CA ARG A 40 1.36 12.48 1.88
C ARG A 40 0.14 12.02 1.10
N ASP A 41 0.21 10.81 0.55
CA ASP A 41 -0.84 10.23 -0.26
C ASP A 41 -2.11 9.92 0.57
N VAL A 42 -1.94 9.22 1.69
CA VAL A 42 -3.04 8.92 2.63
C VAL A 42 -3.65 10.21 3.19
N ALA A 43 -2.83 11.20 3.53
CA ALA A 43 -3.32 12.50 3.97
C ALA A 43 -4.12 13.23 2.87
N ALA A 44 -3.78 13.03 1.59
CA ALA A 44 -4.51 13.60 0.47
C ALA A 44 -5.90 12.96 0.30
N HIS A 45 -5.98 11.62 0.34
CA HIS A 45 -7.26 10.91 0.34
C HIS A 45 -8.15 11.34 1.50
N ARG A 46 -7.59 11.44 2.72
CA ARG A 46 -8.35 11.92 3.89
C ARG A 46 -8.87 13.34 3.73
N ARG A 47 -8.06 14.26 3.19
CA ARG A 47 -8.54 15.64 2.94
C ARG A 47 -9.69 15.70 1.95
N ARG A 48 -9.74 14.78 0.98
CA ARG A 48 -10.83 14.67 0.00
C ARG A 48 -12.02 13.86 0.52
N GLY A 49 -11.92 13.23 1.69
CA GLY A 49 -12.95 12.33 2.22
C GLY A 49 -13.09 11.02 1.43
N GLU A 50 -12.09 10.69 0.61
CA GLU A 50 -12.08 9.49 -0.22
C GLU A 50 -11.61 8.29 0.60
N PRO A 51 -12.31 7.14 0.54
CA PRO A 51 -11.80 5.92 1.16
C PRO A 51 -10.56 5.43 0.41
N ALA A 52 -9.60 4.85 1.14
CA ALA A 52 -8.40 4.26 0.57
C ALA A 52 -8.04 2.93 1.25
N VAL A 53 -7.60 1.96 0.44
CA VAL A 53 -7.02 0.70 0.92
C VAL A 53 -5.52 0.71 0.66
N VAL A 54 -4.74 0.53 1.71
CA VAL A 54 -3.29 0.52 1.68
C VAL A 54 -2.81 -0.93 1.70
N VAL A 55 -2.06 -1.33 0.67
CA VAL A 55 -1.62 -2.71 0.46
C VAL A 55 -0.09 -2.78 0.50
N PRO A 56 0.51 -3.42 1.51
CA PRO A 56 1.94 -3.69 1.52
C PRO A 56 2.31 -4.67 0.39
N MET A 57 3.14 -4.24 -0.56
CA MET A 57 3.58 -5.04 -1.71
C MET A 57 4.83 -5.84 -1.36
N THR A 58 4.65 -6.89 -0.56
CA THR A 58 5.69 -7.87 -0.20
C THR A 58 5.15 -9.28 -0.36
N LEU A 59 6.05 -10.22 -0.70
CA LEU A 59 5.85 -11.66 -0.66
C LEU A 59 6.48 -12.26 0.61
N GLY A 60 6.58 -11.48 1.68
CA GLY A 60 6.98 -11.94 3.01
C GLY A 60 8.49 -11.94 3.30
N ARG A 61 9.36 -11.49 2.39
CA ARG A 61 10.81 -11.35 2.67
C ARG A 61 11.13 -10.04 3.40
N GLU A 62 10.23 -9.08 3.37
CA GLU A 62 10.36 -7.76 3.98
C GLU A 62 9.27 -7.51 5.04
N PRO A 63 9.29 -8.23 6.18
CA PRO A 63 8.27 -8.07 7.23
C PRO A 63 8.23 -6.66 7.83
N GLY A 64 9.34 -5.92 7.76
CA GLY A 64 9.43 -4.52 8.18
C GLY A 64 8.48 -3.60 7.40
N LEU A 65 8.19 -3.90 6.13
CA LEU A 65 7.32 -3.08 5.27
C LEU A 65 5.91 -2.96 5.84
N VAL A 66 5.35 -4.05 6.39
CA VAL A 66 4.01 -4.06 6.99
C VAL A 66 3.99 -3.18 8.26
N ALA A 67 5.00 -3.34 9.13
CA ALA A 67 5.11 -2.56 10.36
C ALA A 67 5.31 -1.07 10.08
N ASP A 68 6.16 -0.72 9.11
CA ASP A 68 6.43 0.67 8.73
C ASP A 68 5.23 1.32 8.04
N THR A 69 4.48 0.55 7.24
CA THR A 69 3.19 0.99 6.68
C THR A 69 2.22 1.31 7.80
N ALA A 70 1.97 0.37 8.73
CA ALA A 70 1.08 0.59 9.85
C ALA A 70 1.50 1.78 10.73
N ARG A 71 2.80 1.93 11.01
CA ARG A 71 3.35 3.08 11.74
C ARG A 71 3.06 4.39 11.03
N THR A 72 3.24 4.43 9.71
CA THR A 72 2.96 5.61 8.90
C THR A 72 1.47 5.97 8.96
N LEU A 73 0.57 4.99 8.81
CA LEU A 73 -0.88 5.23 8.86
C LEU A 73 -1.34 5.74 10.23
N ARG A 74 -0.76 5.24 11.32
CA ARG A 74 -1.02 5.74 12.69
C ARG A 74 -0.60 7.19 12.89
N ALA A 75 0.42 7.65 12.18
CA ALA A 75 0.89 9.03 12.26
C ALA A 75 0.03 10.01 11.45
N VAL A 76 -0.82 9.53 10.52
CA VAL A 76 -1.69 10.41 9.72
C VAL A 76 -2.84 10.93 10.61
N PRO A 77 -3.04 12.25 10.71
CA PRO A 77 -4.13 12.83 11.48
C PRO A 77 -5.49 12.26 11.07
N ALA A 78 -6.38 12.07 12.04
CA ALA A 78 -7.77 11.69 11.77
C ALA A 78 -8.44 12.72 10.83
N GLY A 79 -9.33 12.23 9.98
CA GLY A 79 -10.03 13.05 8.99
C GLY A 79 -11.17 12.25 8.35
N PRO A 80 -11.95 12.87 7.46
CA PRO A 80 -12.99 12.18 6.72
C PRO A 80 -12.37 11.13 5.78
N GLY A 81 -13.15 10.10 5.41
CA GLY A 81 -12.67 8.99 4.57
C GLY A 81 -12.01 7.85 5.37
N ALA A 82 -12.46 6.62 5.12
CA ALA A 82 -11.90 5.42 5.75
C ALA A 82 -10.55 5.06 5.12
N VAL A 83 -9.54 4.80 5.95
CA VAL A 83 -8.24 4.27 5.50
C VAL A 83 -8.08 2.89 6.13
N LEU A 84 -7.98 1.87 5.28
CA LEU A 84 -7.82 0.48 5.70
C LEU A 84 -6.41 0.01 5.35
N LEU A 85 -5.79 -0.74 6.27
CA LEU A 85 -4.57 -1.50 5.99
C LEU A 85 -4.99 -2.92 5.62
N ALA A 86 -4.66 -3.35 4.41
CA ALA A 86 -4.86 -4.72 3.97
C ALA A 86 -3.77 -5.65 4.52
N GLU A 87 -4.01 -6.96 4.42
CA GLU A 87 -2.95 -7.94 4.47
C GLU A 87 -1.91 -7.67 3.35
N PRO A 88 -0.65 -8.10 3.54
CA PRO A 88 0.35 -7.96 2.48
C PRO A 88 -0.09 -8.68 1.21
N PHE A 89 0.31 -8.16 0.05
CA PHE A 89 -0.04 -8.69 -1.28
C PHE A 89 0.19 -10.20 -1.39
N GLY A 90 1.25 -10.70 -0.75
CA GLY A 90 1.42 -12.13 -0.59
C GLY A 90 2.30 -12.54 0.56
N THR A 91 2.53 -13.85 0.63
CA THR A 91 3.42 -14.49 1.60
C THR A 91 4.51 -15.26 0.87
N ALA A 92 5.53 -15.69 1.60
CA ALA A 92 6.60 -16.49 1.00
C ALA A 92 6.08 -17.84 0.47
N GLN A 93 4.93 -18.31 0.98
CA GLN A 93 4.27 -19.50 0.46
C GLN A 93 3.76 -19.31 -0.96
N HIS A 94 3.34 -18.10 -1.35
CA HIS A 94 2.97 -17.83 -2.74
C HIS A 94 4.16 -18.01 -3.68
N LEU A 95 5.36 -17.54 -3.30
CA LEU A 95 6.58 -17.80 -4.06
C LEU A 95 6.91 -19.29 -4.14
N VAL A 96 6.88 -19.99 -3.00
CA VAL A 96 7.19 -21.43 -2.95
C VAL A 96 6.23 -22.25 -3.80
N ALA A 97 4.94 -21.92 -3.78
CA ALA A 97 3.92 -22.62 -4.57
C ALA A 97 4.14 -22.47 -6.09
N TRP A 98 4.72 -21.36 -6.55
CA TRP A 98 5.01 -21.13 -7.97
C TRP A 98 6.26 -21.87 -8.47
N LEU A 99 7.15 -22.26 -7.56
CA LEU A 99 8.42 -22.93 -7.88
C LEU A 99 8.34 -24.45 -7.76
N ARG A 100 7.19 -25.00 -7.36
CA ARG A 100 6.92 -26.43 -7.25
C ARG A 100 6.09 -26.90 -8.43
#